data_AF-A0A2Z5ZRI4-F1
#
_entry.id   AF-A0A2Z5ZRI4-F1
#
_cell.length_a   1.000
_cell.length_b   1.000
_cell.length_c   1.000
_cell.angle_alpha   90.00
_cell.angle_beta   90.00
_cell.angle_gamma   90.00
#
_symmetry.space_group_name_H-M   'P 1'
#
loop_
_entity.id
_entity.type
_entity.pdbx_description
1 polymer ?
#
loop_
_entity_poly.entity_id
_entity_poly.type
_entity_poly.pdbx_seq_one_letter_code
_entity_poly.pdbx_strand_id
1 'polypeptide(L)'
;VVHIWVEGVWELIMASMLAFLLIKMTGVDREVIEKWLYVIVGLALFSGLLGTGHHYYWIGTPGYWQWIGSLFSILEVLPFFAMVLWCFHMVYRCGGKHAEYAAMDRCLWCYVVDFWV
;
A
#
# COMPACT_ATOMS: atom_id res chain seq x y z
N VAL A 1 -2.25 10.91 16.04
CA VAL A 1 -0.80 10.83 15.76
C VAL A 1 -0.48 9.43 15.29
N VAL A 2 -0.41 8.40 16.15
CA VAL A 2 0.03 7.04 15.76
C VAL A 2 -0.58 6.52 14.45
N HIS A 3 -1.89 6.32 14.35
CA HIS A 3 -2.51 5.73 13.15
C HIS A 3 -2.27 6.56 11.86
N ILE A 4 -2.81 7.77 11.80
CA ILE A 4 -2.73 8.56 10.55
C ILE A 4 -1.31 9.06 10.24
N TRP A 5 -0.51 9.39 11.25
CA TRP A 5 0.83 9.90 11.02
C TRP A 5 1.83 8.76 10.79
N VAL A 6 1.88 7.75 11.65
CA VAL A 6 2.87 6.69 11.50
C VAL A 6 2.41 5.79 10.36
N GLU A 7 1.34 5.05 10.54
CA GLU A 7 0.85 4.08 9.55
C GLU A 7 0.48 4.77 8.22
N GLY A 8 -0.41 5.78 8.24
CA GLY A 8 -0.87 6.44 7.01
C GLY A 8 0.21 7.20 6.21
N VAL A 9 1.16 7.91 6.84
CA VAL A 9 2.18 8.65 6.08
C VAL A 9 3.28 7.73 5.56
N TRP A 10 3.74 6.79 6.39
CA TRP A 10 4.77 5.84 5.95
C TRP A 10 4.27 5.01 4.78
N GLU A 11 2.99 4.63 4.76
CA GLU A 11 2.36 3.94 3.65
C GLU A 11 2.49 4.67 2.31
N LEU A 12 2.20 5.97 2.31
CA LEU A 12 2.21 6.81 1.12
C LEU A 12 3.63 7.01 0.59
N ILE A 13 4.57 7.29 1.50
CA ILE A 13 5.99 7.41 1.15
C ILE A 13 6.44 6.11 0.52
N MET A 14 6.07 4.99 1.14
CA MET A 14 6.51 3.69 0.70
C MET A 14 5.94 3.36 -0.69
N ALA A 15 4.64 3.50 -0.89
CA ALA A 15 4.00 3.30 -2.19
C ALA A 15 4.62 4.19 -3.29
N SER A 16 4.98 5.43 -2.97
CA SER A 16 5.61 6.36 -3.92
C SER A 16 7.02 5.95 -4.33
N MET A 17 7.82 5.45 -3.38
CA MET A 17 9.16 4.91 -3.65
C MET A 17 9.09 3.62 -4.47
N LEU A 18 8.17 2.71 -4.16
CA LEU A 18 7.92 1.50 -4.95
C LEU A 18 7.53 1.85 -6.39
N ALA A 19 6.60 2.79 -6.58
CA ALA A 19 6.21 3.27 -7.89
C ALA A 19 7.39 3.85 -8.69
N PHE A 20 8.24 4.64 -8.01
CA PHE A 20 9.46 5.18 -8.62
C PHE A 20 10.41 4.06 -9.08
N LEU A 21 10.66 3.05 -8.25
CA LEU A 21 11.49 1.90 -8.60
C LEU A 21 10.92 1.14 -9.80
N LEU A 22 9.60 0.89 -9.79
CA LEU A 22 8.92 0.22 -10.90
C LEU A 22 9.09 0.97 -12.22
N ILE A 23 8.94 2.31 -12.24
CA ILE A 23 9.16 3.13 -13.44
C ILE A 23 10.59 2.98 -13.95
N LYS A 24 11.57 2.96 -13.05
CA LYS A 24 12.99 2.93 -13.42
C LYS A 24 13.48 1.56 -13.85
N MET A 25 12.94 0.49 -13.29
CA MET A 25 13.45 -0.86 -13.50
C MET A 25 12.64 -1.67 -14.51
N THR A 26 11.32 -1.46 -14.59
CA THR A 26 10.46 -2.32 -15.42
C THR A 26 10.28 -1.82 -16.86
N GLY A 27 10.57 -0.55 -17.14
CA GLY A 27 10.30 0.05 -18.46
C GLY A 27 8.82 0.05 -18.85
N VAL A 28 7.90 -0.26 -17.92
CA VAL A 28 6.46 -0.11 -18.12
C VAL A 28 6.13 1.37 -18.21
N ASP A 29 5.16 1.72 -19.06
CA ASP A 29 4.69 3.09 -19.22
C ASP A 29 4.31 3.73 -17.88
N ARG A 30 4.89 4.90 -17.63
CA ARG A 30 4.66 5.69 -16.40
C ARG A 30 3.18 5.92 -16.11
N GLU A 31 2.38 6.16 -17.16
CA GLU A 31 0.94 6.39 -17.02
C GLU A 31 0.23 5.20 -16.35
N VAL A 32 0.64 3.96 -16.67
CA VAL A 32 0.06 2.76 -16.06
C VAL A 32 0.41 2.70 -14.58
N ILE A 33 1.69 2.92 -14.24
CA ILE A 33 2.17 2.86 -12.86
C ILE A 33 1.50 3.95 -12.01
N GLU A 34 1.41 5.18 -12.50
CA GLU A 34 0.80 6.28 -11.76
C GLU A 34 -0.70 6.07 -11.52
N LYS A 35 -1.44 5.52 -12.49
CA LYS A 35 -2.86 5.19 -12.29
C LYS A 35 -3.06 4.16 -11.17
N TRP A 36 -2.23 3.12 -11.13
CA TRP A 36 -2.27 2.14 -10.06
C TRP A 36 -1.88 2.75 -8.71
N LEU A 37 -0.83 3.59 -8.69
CA LEU A 37 -0.42 4.32 -7.49
C LEU A 37 -1.59 5.16 -6.94
N TYR A 38 -2.31 5.90 -7.78
CA TYR A 38 -3.45 6.70 -7.32
C TYR A 38 -4.58 5.87 -6.75
N VAL A 39 -4.87 4.70 -7.33
CA VAL A 39 -5.88 3.77 -6.78
C VAL A 39 -5.44 3.26 -5.41
N ILE A 40 -4.20 2.82 -5.27
CA ILE A 40 -3.65 2.30 -4.01
C ILE A 40 -3.65 3.38 -2.92
N VAL A 41 -3.14 4.58 -3.24
CA VAL A 41 -3.11 5.74 -2.33
C VAL A 41 -4.52 6.14 -1.92
N GLY A 42 -5.47 6.18 -2.86
CA GLY A 42 -6.86 6.51 -2.57
C GLY A 42 -7.52 5.50 -1.64
N LEU A 43 -7.28 4.20 -1.87
CA LEU A 43 -7.77 3.13 -1.01
C LEU A 43 -7.14 3.23 0.39
N ALA A 44 -5.82 3.37 0.48
CA ALA A 44 -5.10 3.45 1.75
C ALA A 44 -5.55 4.64 2.60
N LEU A 45 -5.67 5.83 2.00
CA LEU A 45 -6.18 7.01 2.72
C LEU A 45 -7.63 6.84 3.16
N PHE A 46 -8.49 6.31 2.30
CA PHE A 46 -9.90 6.18 2.61
C PHE A 46 -10.15 5.14 3.70
N SER A 47 -9.50 3.97 3.62
CA SER A 47 -9.57 2.94 4.65
C SER A 47 -8.88 3.38 5.93
N GLY A 48 -7.65 3.89 5.87
CA GLY A 48 -6.85 4.35 7.02
C GLY A 48 -7.52 5.44 7.85
N LEU A 49 -8.15 6.41 7.18
CA LEU A 49 -8.84 7.52 7.86
C LEU A 49 -10.03 7.03 8.69
N LEU A 50 -10.83 6.13 8.15
CA LEU A 50 -12.02 5.61 8.82
C LEU A 50 -11.70 4.43 9.75
N GLY A 51 -10.68 3.63 9.42
CA GLY A 51 -10.16 2.53 10.21
C GLY A 51 -9.48 2.98 11.49
N THR A 52 -9.04 4.24 11.59
CA THR A 52 -8.67 4.89 12.86
C THR A 52 -9.74 4.70 13.95
N GLY A 53 -11.01 4.54 13.54
CA GLY A 53 -12.14 4.20 14.39
C GLY A 53 -11.95 2.97 15.28
N HIS A 54 -11.07 2.03 14.94
CA HIS A 54 -10.79 0.86 15.79
C HIS A 54 -10.12 1.19 17.13
N HIS A 55 -9.45 2.34 17.22
CA HIS A 55 -8.95 2.85 18.50
C HIS A 55 -10.07 3.39 19.40
N TYR A 56 -11.26 3.58 18.86
CA TYR A 56 -12.38 4.21 19.56
C TYR A 56 -13.33 3.20 20.22
N TYR A 57 -13.15 1.89 19.99
CA TYR A 57 -14.10 0.86 20.43
C TYR A 57 -14.46 0.91 21.91
N TRP A 58 -13.51 1.29 22.78
CA TRP A 58 -13.64 1.14 24.23
C TRP A 58 -13.31 2.41 25.02
N ILE A 59 -13.22 3.56 24.37
CA ILE A 59 -12.91 4.85 25.03
C ILE A 59 -14.16 5.72 25.28
N GLY A 60 -15.36 5.17 25.08
CA GLY A 60 -16.64 5.85 25.34
C GLY A 60 -17.17 6.71 24.19
N THR A 61 -16.65 6.55 22.96
CA THR A 61 -17.22 7.21 21.78
C THR A 61 -18.55 6.57 21.33
N PRO A 62 -19.34 7.24 20.48
CA PRO A 62 -20.59 6.68 19.96
C PRO A 62 -20.44 5.30 19.31
N GLY A 63 -21.43 4.43 19.52
CA GLY A 63 -21.38 3.02 19.10
C GLY A 63 -21.26 2.77 17.59
N TYR A 64 -21.58 3.75 16.74
CA TYR A 64 -21.38 3.63 15.29
C TYR A 64 -19.89 3.43 14.91
N TRP A 65 -18.95 3.88 15.75
CA TRP A 65 -17.52 3.69 15.50
C TRP A 65 -17.08 2.23 15.57
N GLN A 66 -17.80 1.37 16.29
CA GLN A 66 -17.51 -0.06 16.30
C GLN A 66 -17.70 -0.66 14.90
N TRP A 67 -18.79 -0.30 14.23
CA TRP A 67 -19.08 -0.76 12.88
C TRP A 67 -18.18 -0.10 11.82
N ILE A 68 -17.98 1.21 11.91
CA ILE A 68 -17.11 1.94 10.98
C ILE A 68 -15.67 1.44 11.10
N GLY A 69 -15.10 1.45 12.31
CA GLY A 69 -13.74 0.95 12.53
C GLY A 69 -13.59 -0.49 12.04
N SER A 70 -14.54 -1.38 12.36
CA SER A 70 -14.40 -2.80 12.00
C SER A 70 -14.40 -3.01 10.49
N LEU A 71 -15.28 -2.31 9.78
CA LEU A 71 -15.37 -2.41 8.32
C LEU A 71 -14.09 -1.86 7.66
N PHE A 72 -13.67 -0.66 8.05
CA PHE A 72 -12.57 0.02 7.38
C PHE A 72 -11.20 -0.54 7.74
N SER A 73 -10.99 -1.07 8.95
CA SER A 73 -9.77 -1.80 9.31
C SER A 73 -9.59 -3.10 8.50
N ILE A 74 -10.68 -3.78 8.13
CA ILE A 74 -10.57 -4.94 7.22
C ILE A 74 -10.22 -4.46 5.80
N LEU A 75 -10.75 -3.31 5.37
CA LEU A 75 -10.45 -2.75 4.05
C LEU A 75 -9.01 -2.25 3.92
N GLU A 76 -8.33 -1.91 5.02
CA GLU A 76 -6.90 -1.54 5.02
C GLU A 76 -5.99 -2.66 4.47
N VAL A 77 -6.44 -3.92 4.48
CA VAL A 77 -5.71 -5.03 3.86
C VAL A 77 -5.68 -4.92 2.32
N LEU A 78 -6.68 -4.27 1.70
CA LEU A 78 -6.83 -4.21 0.25
C LEU A 78 -5.71 -3.41 -0.45
N PRO A 79 -5.34 -2.18 -0.03
CA PRO A 79 -4.20 -1.47 -0.60
C PRO A 79 -2.91 -2.28 -0.61
N PHE A 80 -2.61 -3.00 0.48
CA PHE A 80 -1.40 -3.82 0.58
C PHE A 80 -1.42 -4.99 -0.37
N PHE A 81 -2.53 -5.73 -0.37
CA PHE A 81 -2.69 -6.84 -1.27
C PHE A 81 -2.63 -6.39 -2.74
N ALA A 82 -3.26 -5.26 -3.05
CA ALA A 82 -3.19 -4.63 -4.37
C ALA A 82 -1.76 -4.21 -4.74
N MET A 83 -0.98 -3.63 -3.83
CA MET A 83 0.43 -3.28 -4.06
C MET A 83 1.29 -4.48 -4.43
N VAL A 84 1.14 -5.59 -3.69
CA VAL A 84 1.88 -6.84 -3.95
C VAL A 84 1.53 -7.38 -5.33
N LEU A 85 0.23 -7.54 -5.62
CA LEU A 85 -0.23 -8.05 -6.93
C LEU A 85 0.19 -7.13 -8.08
N TRP A 86 0.02 -5.82 -7.90
CA TRP A 86 0.40 -4.80 -8.87
C TRP A 86 1.87 -4.93 -9.22
N CYS A 87 2.72 -5.07 -8.22
CA CYS A 87 4.14 -5.19 -8.45
C CYS A 87 4.49 -6.47 -9.23
N PHE A 88 4.04 -7.65 -8.78
CA PHE A 88 4.26 -8.90 -9.52
C PHE A 88 3.74 -8.83 -10.96
N HIS A 89 2.60 -8.18 -11.17
CA HIS A 89 2.05 -7.95 -12.49
C HIS A 89 2.97 -7.07 -13.36
N MET A 90 3.55 -6.00 -12.82
CA MET A 90 4.49 -5.14 -13.55
C MET A 90 5.81 -5.85 -13.86
N VAL A 91 6.32 -6.65 -12.91
CA VAL A 91 7.49 -7.51 -13.14
C VAL A 91 7.23 -8.47 -14.29
N TYR A 92 6.09 -9.17 -14.26
CA TYR A 92 5.73 -10.14 -15.30
C TYR A 92 5.62 -9.49 -16.69
N ARG A 93 5.13 -8.25 -16.76
CA ARG A 93 4.99 -7.50 -18.02
C ARG A 93 6.30 -6.97 -18.59
N CYS A 94 7.38 -6.90 -17.80
CA CYS A 94 8.64 -6.29 -18.20
C CYS A 94 9.49 -7.16 -19.17
N GLY A 95 9.18 -8.45 -19.38
CA GLY A 95 9.79 -9.24 -20.46
C GLY A 95 11.31 -9.56 -20.34
N GLY A 96 11.81 -10.02 -19.20
CA GLY A 96 12.95 -10.96 -19.12
C GLY A 96 14.40 -10.43 -19.04
N LYS A 97 14.70 -9.28 -18.44
CA LYS A 97 16.10 -8.88 -18.13
C LYS A 97 16.60 -9.39 -16.76
N HIS A 98 16.87 -10.68 -16.66
CA HIS A 98 17.16 -11.45 -15.42
C HIS A 98 17.96 -10.77 -14.27
N ALA A 99 18.93 -9.88 -14.52
CA ALA A 99 19.73 -9.25 -13.46
C ALA A 99 19.01 -8.12 -12.70
N GLU A 100 18.19 -7.32 -13.39
CA GLU A 100 17.42 -6.22 -12.80
C GLU A 100 16.22 -6.77 -12.01
N TYR A 101 15.76 -7.98 -12.35
CA TYR A 101 14.61 -8.65 -11.73
C TYR A 101 14.96 -9.20 -10.35
N ALA A 102 16.15 -9.78 -10.18
CA ALA A 102 16.58 -10.28 -8.87
C ALA A 102 16.79 -9.14 -7.86
N ALA A 103 17.21 -7.96 -8.33
CA ALA A 103 17.33 -6.76 -7.51
C ALA A 103 15.94 -6.22 -7.14
N MET A 104 15.00 -6.19 -8.10
CA MET A 104 13.62 -5.77 -7.85
C MET A 104 12.89 -6.72 -6.89
N ASP A 105 12.98 -8.04 -7.08
CA ASP A 105 12.39 -9.03 -6.16
C ASP A 105 12.93 -8.86 -4.74
N ARG A 106 14.24 -8.65 -4.58
CA ARG A 106 14.84 -8.42 -3.26
C ARG A 106 14.37 -7.11 -2.62
N CYS A 107 14.34 -6.02 -3.39
CA CYS A 107 13.78 -4.76 -2.93
C CYS A 107 12.30 -4.89 -2.55
N LEU A 108 11.54 -5.69 -3.30
CA LEU A 108 10.13 -5.99 -3.01
C LEU A 108 9.95 -6.75 -1.72
N TRP A 109 10.73 -7.81 -1.53
CA TRP A 109 10.65 -8.62 -0.32
C TRP A 109 10.99 -7.79 0.91
N CYS A 110 12.00 -6.92 0.84
CA CYS A 110 12.24 -5.94 1.91
C CYS A 110 11.02 -5.02 2.08
N TYR A 111 10.49 -4.47 0.99
CA TYR A 111 9.34 -3.56 1.03
C TYR A 111 8.07 -4.14 1.66
N VAL A 112 7.77 -5.38 1.33
CA VAL A 112 6.59 -6.09 1.81
C VAL A 112 6.78 -6.53 3.26
N VAL A 113 7.99 -6.95 3.64
CA VAL A 113 8.29 -7.42 5.01
C VAL A 113 8.44 -6.25 5.99
N ASP A 114 9.08 -5.15 5.58
CA ASP A 114 9.29 -3.95 6.42
C ASP A 114 7.98 -3.20 6.70
N PHE A 115 6.90 -3.51 5.96
CA PHE A 115 5.58 -2.93 6.17
C PHE A 115 4.83 -3.50 7.39
N TRP A 116 5.20 -4.70 7.86
CA TRP A 116 4.50 -5.42 8.93
C TRP A 116 5.14 -5.26 10.32
N VAL A 117 6.11 -4.35 10.48
CA VAL A 117 6.86 -4.12 11.73
C VAL A 117 6.64 -2.72 12.28
#